data_AF-A0A3D0WB44-F1
#
_entry.id   AF-A0A3D0WB44-F1
#
_cell.length_a   1.000
_cell.length_b   1.000
_cell.length_c   1.000
_cell.angle_alpha   90.00
_cell.angle_beta   90.00
_cell.angle_gamma   90.00
#
_symmetry.space_group_name_H-M   'P 1'
#
loop_
_entity.id
_entity.type
_entity.pdbx_description
1 polymer ?
#
loop_
_entity_poly.entity_id
_entity_poly.type
_entity_poly.pdbx_seq_one_letter_code
_entity_poly.pdbx_strand_id
1 'polypeptide(L)'
;MWTPASRGRMADLEKRAKCYPTDLTDAEWEIIRPFLPAPPKRGRTPSTDLSEVLNALRYLARLGGGWRMLPKDYPPWQTVYWWFRRFVR
;
A
#
# COMPACT_ATOMS: atom_id res chain seq x y z
N MET A 1 2.41 -27.40 -14.07
CA MET A 1 3.70 -27.14 -13.40
C MET A 1 3.80 -25.66 -13.10
N TRP A 2 4.04 -25.27 -11.85
CA TRP A 2 4.03 -23.87 -11.42
C TRP A 2 5.40 -23.22 -11.71
N THR A 3 5.50 -22.39 -12.76
CA THR A 3 6.76 -21.80 -13.24
C THR A 3 6.94 -20.35 -12.74
N PRO A 4 8.17 -19.80 -12.69
CA PRO A 4 8.39 -18.40 -12.33
C PRO A 4 7.63 -17.40 -13.21
N ALA A 5 7.46 -17.70 -14.51
CA ALA A 5 6.69 -16.88 -15.43
C ALA A 5 5.16 -16.95 -15.21
N SER A 6 4.65 -18.06 -14.67
CA SER A 6 3.24 -18.12 -14.25
C SER A 6 3.01 -17.44 -12.89
N ARG A 7 4.04 -17.34 -12.02
CA ARG A 7 4.00 -16.53 -10.79
C ARG A 7 3.79 -15.05 -11.08
N GLY A 8 4.60 -14.47 -11.98
CA GLY A 8 4.49 -13.05 -12.34
C GLY A 8 3.12 -12.70 -12.89
N ARG A 9 2.65 -13.45 -13.89
CA ARG A 9 1.32 -13.25 -14.49
C ARG A 9 0.17 -13.31 -13.49
N MET A 10 0.21 -14.22 -12.52
CA MET A 10 -0.82 -14.30 -11.48
C MET A 10 -0.76 -13.11 -10.52
N ALA A 11 0.43 -12.67 -10.12
CA ALA A 11 0.60 -11.49 -9.28
C ALA A 11 0.10 -10.21 -9.98
N ASP A 12 0.34 -10.07 -11.28
CA ASP A 12 -0.16 -8.94 -12.07
C ASP A 12 -1.70 -8.93 -12.18
N LEU A 13 -2.30 -10.11 -12.37
CA LEU A 13 -3.75 -10.27 -12.40
C LEU A 13 -4.38 -9.97 -11.04
N GLU A 14 -3.78 -10.46 -9.95
CA GLU A 14 -4.19 -10.12 -8.58
C GLU A 14 -4.08 -8.62 -8.32
N LYS A 15 -2.99 -7.97 -8.75
CA LYS A 15 -2.81 -6.53 -8.59
C LYS A 15 -3.89 -5.74 -9.33
N ARG A 16 -4.22 -6.13 -10.57
CA ARG A 16 -5.28 -5.50 -11.37
C ARG A 16 -6.68 -5.72 -10.78
N ALA A 17 -6.92 -6.89 -10.18
CA ALA A 17 -8.20 -7.17 -9.52
C ALA A 17 -8.39 -6.39 -8.21
N LYS A 18 -7.28 -6.01 -7.55
CA LYS A 18 -7.28 -5.26 -6.28
C LYS A 18 -7.46 -3.75 -6.44
N CYS A 19 -7.47 -3.20 -7.66
CA CYS A 19 -7.51 -1.76 -7.88
C CYS A 19 -8.84 -1.14 -7.42
N TYR A 20 -8.81 -0.43 -6.29
CA TYR A 20 -9.94 0.40 -5.86
C TYR A 20 -9.91 1.75 -6.62
N PRO A 21 -11.05 2.41 -6.85
CA PRO A 21 -11.09 3.74 -7.49
C PRO A 21 -10.31 4.82 -6.72
N THR A 22 -9.99 4.56 -5.46
CA THR A 22 -9.21 5.44 -4.58
C THR A 22 -7.71 5.24 -4.67
N ASP A 23 -7.26 4.18 -5.35
CA ASP A 23 -5.84 3.84 -5.45
C ASP A 23 -5.07 4.86 -6.29
N LEU A 24 -3.77 4.96 -6.01
CA LEU A 24 -2.84 5.79 -6.74
C LEU A 24 -2.52 5.17 -8.09
N THR A 25 -2.53 6.01 -9.12
CA THR A 25 -1.91 5.69 -10.40
C THR A 25 -0.39 5.68 -10.28
N ASP A 26 0.28 4.93 -11.15
CA ASP A 26 1.75 4.90 -11.19
C ASP A 26 2.35 6.31 -11.39
N ALA A 27 1.66 7.17 -12.15
CA ALA A 27 2.07 8.56 -12.38
C ALA A 27 1.98 9.42 -11.11
N GLU A 28 0.87 9.33 -10.36
CA GLU A 28 0.75 10.02 -9.07
C GLU A 28 1.77 9.49 -8.06
N TRP A 29 2.02 8.18 -8.07
CA TRP A 29 3.00 7.56 -7.20
C TRP A 29 4.41 8.10 -7.41
N GLU A 30 4.86 8.25 -8.67
CA GLU A 30 6.18 8.82 -8.96
C GLU A 30 6.32 10.26 -8.47
N ILE A 31 5.23 11.03 -8.40
CA ILE A 31 5.23 12.38 -7.84
C ILE A 31 5.34 12.34 -6.31
N ILE A 32 4.65 11.41 -5.65
CA ILE A 32 4.56 11.35 -4.18
C ILE A 32 5.78 10.67 -3.56
N ARG A 33 6.29 9.61 -4.19
CA ARG A 33 7.37 8.75 -3.68
C ARG A 33 8.59 9.52 -3.14
N PRO A 34 9.08 10.60 -3.76
CA PRO A 34 10.23 11.36 -3.25
C PRO A 34 9.99 12.05 -1.90
N PHE A 35 8.73 12.31 -1.54
CA PHE A 35 8.36 12.97 -0.28
C PHE A 35 8.20 11.99 0.87
N LEU A 36 8.20 10.69 0.58
CA LEU A 36 8.07 9.67 1.60
C LEU A 36 9.38 9.48 2.37
N PRO A 37 9.29 9.09 3.65
CA PRO A 37 10.48 8.86 4.47
C PRO A 37 11.34 7.78 3.83
N ALA A 38 12.62 8.10 3.63
CA ALA A 38 13.58 7.16 3.12
C ALA A 38 13.64 5.91 4.02
N PRO A 39 13.85 4.72 3.45
CA PRO A 39 14.03 3.51 4.24
C PRO A 39 15.18 3.70 5.23
N PRO A 40 15.04 3.19 6.47
CA PRO A 40 16.04 3.40 7.51
C PRO A 40 17.39 2.81 7.07
N LYS A 41 18.47 3.58 7.20
CA LYS A 41 19.84 3.12 6.88
C LYS A 41 20.35 2.02 7.81
N ARG A 42 19.73 1.87 8.98
CA ARG A 42 20.11 0.91 10.02
C ARG A 42 18.85 0.36 10.70
N GLY A 43 18.85 -0.94 11.00
CA GLY A 43 17.72 -1.64 11.60
C GLY A 43 16.88 -2.40 10.59
N ARG A 44 15.66 -2.80 10.98
CA ARG A 44 14.76 -3.59 10.12
C ARG A 44 14.14 -2.69 9.04
N THR A 45 14.43 -2.98 7.78
CA THR A 45 13.73 -2.37 6.64
C THR A 45 12.24 -2.75 6.71
N PRO A 46 11.32 -1.78 6.65
CA PRO A 46 9.91 -2.08 6.52
C PRO A 46 9.68 -2.93 5.26
N SER A 47 9.10 -4.11 5.41
CA SER A 47 8.75 -4.98 4.28
C SER A 47 7.48 -4.54 3.55
N THR A 48 6.77 -3.56 4.11
CA THR A 48 5.50 -3.07 3.60
C THR A 48 5.75 -2.05 2.51
N ASP A 49 5.12 -2.22 1.36
CA ASP A 49 5.12 -1.21 0.31
C ASP A 49 4.33 0.03 0.78
N LEU A 50 4.98 1.19 0.70
CA LEU A 50 4.36 2.46 1.06
C LEU A 50 3.26 2.87 0.08
N SER A 51 3.30 2.41 -1.16
CA SER A 51 2.24 2.66 -2.14
C SER A 51 0.91 2.05 -1.65
N GLU A 52 0.94 0.81 -1.17
CA GLU A 52 -0.22 0.12 -0.61
C GLU A 52 -0.74 0.78 0.67
N VAL A 53 0.17 1.31 1.50
CA VAL A 53 -0.21 2.08 2.69
C VAL A 53 -0.95 3.36 2.30
N LEU A 54 -0.46 4.10 1.31
CA LEU A 54 -1.15 5.31 0.84
C LEU A 54 -2.50 4.99 0.19
N ASN A 55 -2.59 3.91 -0.58
CA ASN A 55 -3.87 3.46 -1.15
C ASN A 55 -4.89 3.15 -0.04
N ALA A 56 -4.48 2.43 1.01
CA ALA A 56 -5.32 2.16 2.17
C ALA A 56 -5.76 3.45 2.89
N LEU A 57 -4.87 4.45 3.02
CA LEU A 57 -5.22 5.73 3.62
C LEU A 57 -6.18 6.55 2.76
N ARG A 58 -6.01 6.57 1.42
CA ARG A 58 -6.94 7.21 0.48
C ARG A 58 -8.31 6.55 0.52
N TYR A 59 -8.35 5.23 0.58
CA TYR A 59 -9.58 4.46 0.75
C TYR A 59 -10.33 4.87 2.03
N LEU A 60 -9.63 4.88 3.17
CA LEU A 60 -10.20 5.28 4.46
C LEU A 60 -10.67 6.74 4.46
N ALA A 61 -9.89 7.65 3.89
CA ALA A 61 -10.22 9.07 3.80
C ALA A 61 -11.46 9.32 2.93
N ARG A 62 -11.65 8.53 1.86
CA ARG A 62 -12.80 8.68 0.95
C ARG A 62 -14.09 8.13 1.54
N LEU A 63 -14.04 6.94 2.15
CA LEU A 63 -15.23 6.23 2.61
C LEU A 63 -15.59 6.51 4.08
N GLY A 64 -14.64 6.96 4.90
CA GLY A 64 -14.90 7.36 6.29
C GLY A 64 -15.22 6.20 7.23
N GLY A 65 -14.53 5.05 7.09
CA GLY A 65 -14.76 3.85 7.90
C GLY A 65 -13.88 3.73 9.15
N GLY A 66 -14.23 2.80 10.04
CA GLY A 66 -13.36 2.43 11.16
C GLY A 66 -12.13 1.65 10.70
N TRP A 67 -10.98 1.84 11.34
CA TRP A 67 -9.71 1.18 11.00
C TRP A 67 -9.81 -0.34 10.87
N ARG A 68 -10.65 -1.00 11.68
CA ARG A 68 -10.86 -2.45 11.65
C ARG A 68 -11.66 -2.95 10.45
N MET A 69 -12.31 -2.05 9.71
CA MET A 69 -13.10 -2.35 8.50
C MET A 69 -12.28 -2.23 7.22
N LEU A 70 -10.96 -1.98 7.32
CA LEU A 70 -10.09 -1.94 6.15
C LEU A 70 -10.16 -3.29 5.39
N PRO A 71 -10.37 -3.28 4.06
CA PRO A 71 -10.35 -4.50 3.26
C PRO A 71 -9.07 -5.31 3.45
N LYS A 72 -9.20 -6.64 3.40
CA LYS A 72 -8.08 -7.58 3.61
C LYS A 72 -7.04 -7.56 2.49
N ASP A 73 -7.35 -6.93 1.37
CA ASP A 73 -6.44 -6.76 0.24
C ASP A 73 -5.33 -5.74 0.53
N TYR A 74 -5.56 -4.85 1.50
CA TYR A 74 -4.58 -3.88 1.97
C TYR A 74 -3.67 -4.47 3.07
N PRO A 75 -2.52 -3.83 3.34
CA PRO A 75 -1.71 -4.17 4.50
C PRO A 75 -2.54 -4.14 5.79
N PRO A 76 -2.17 -4.93 6.82
CA PRO A 76 -2.88 -4.96 8.09
C PRO A 76 -3.12 -3.54 8.63
N TRP A 77 -4.34 -3.26 9.09
CA TRP A 77 -4.73 -1.92 9.52
C TRP A 77 -3.80 -1.35 10.60
N GLN A 78 -3.18 -2.19 11.44
CA GLN A 78 -2.20 -1.77 12.45
C GLN A 78 -0.95 -1.16 11.79
N THR A 79 -0.49 -1.75 10.69
CA THR A 79 0.65 -1.26 9.90
C THR A 79 0.30 0.06 9.22
N VAL A 80 -0.89 0.13 8.61
CA VAL A 80 -1.38 1.36 7.97
C VAL A 80 -1.52 2.48 9.00
N TYR A 81 -2.10 2.19 10.17
CA TYR A 81 -2.24 3.15 11.26
C TYR A 81 -0.89 3.60 11.84
N TRP A 82 0.08 2.68 11.97
CA TRP A 82 1.43 3.04 12.42
C TRP A 82 2.08 4.05 11.48
N TRP A 83 1.96 3.85 10.16
CA TRP A 83 2.44 4.78 9.15
C TRP A 83 1.66 6.10 9.15
N PHE A 84 0.34 6.05 9.27
CA PHE A 84 -0.49 7.25 9.41
C PHE A 84 -0.02 8.15 10.54
N ARG A 85 0.20 7.59 11.74
CA ARG A 85 0.72 8.35 12.88
C ARG A 85 2.11 8.91 12.65
N ARG A 86 2.91 8.29 11.77
CA ARG A 86 4.23 8.76 11.39
C ARG A 86 4.16 9.92 10.39
N PHE A 87 3.15 9.96 9.52
CA PHE A 87 2.95 11.03 8.55
C PHE A 87 2.31 12.29 9.14
N VAL A 88 1.42 12.12 10.13
CA VAL A 88 0.71 13.24 10.77
C VAL A 88 1.53 13.93 11.87
N ARG A 89 2.69 13.37 12.23
CA ARG A 89 3.58 13.93 13.24
C ARG A 89 4.65 14.80 12.61
#